data_AF-A0A967N259-F1
#
_entry.id   AF-A0A967N259-F1
#
_cell.length_a   1.000
_cell.length_b   1.000
_cell.length_c   1.000
_cell.angle_alpha   90.00
_cell.angle_beta   90.00
_cell.angle_gamma   90.00
#
_symmetry.space_group_name_H-M   'P 1'
#
loop_
_entity.id
_entity.type
_entity.pdbx_description
1 polymer ?
#
loop_
_entity_poly.entity_id
_entity_poly.type
_entity_poly.pdbx_seq_one_letter_code
_entity_poly.pdbx_strand_id
1 'polypeptide(L)'
;NTPWAELPEEVREAILLGSGPMKIRFPYRSGSGRFEGHYEDRWEGVVASVQRRYRETKSDGVRAQLEEYMSTLPCTACGGSRLRPESRAV
;
A
#
# COMPACT_ATOMS: atom_id res chain seq x y z
N ASN A 1 -10.67 -15.35 -14.48
CA ASN A 1 -9.66 -14.81 -15.42
C ASN A 1 -10.21 -13.57 -16.10
N THR A 2 -10.32 -12.47 -15.36
CA THR A 2 -10.87 -11.20 -15.85
C THR A 2 -9.74 -10.16 -15.91
N PRO A 3 -9.54 -9.47 -17.04
CA PRO A 3 -8.55 -8.40 -17.15
C PRO A 3 -8.80 -7.29 -16.12
N TRP A 4 -7.73 -6.64 -15.63
CA TRP A 4 -7.83 -5.59 -14.61
C TRP A 4 -8.79 -4.45 -15.00
N ALA A 5 -8.74 -4.01 -16.26
CA ALA A 5 -9.57 -2.92 -16.76
C ALA A 5 -11.08 -3.24 -16.79
N GLU A 6 -11.43 -4.52 -16.82
CA GLU A 6 -12.81 -5.00 -16.89
C GLU A 6 -13.39 -5.35 -15.51
N LEU A 7 -12.58 -5.25 -14.46
CA LEU A 7 -13.06 -5.45 -13.10
C LEU A 7 -14.00 -4.32 -12.69
N PRO A 8 -15.10 -4.62 -11.97
CA PRO A 8 -15.94 -3.60 -11.35
C PRO A 8 -15.11 -2.65 -10.49
N GLU A 9 -15.50 -1.38 -10.46
CA GLU A 9 -14.76 -0.35 -9.75
C GLU A 9 -14.64 -0.66 -8.26
N GLU A 10 -15.70 -1.17 -7.65
CA GLU A 10 -15.73 -1.56 -6.24
C GLU A 10 -14.72 -2.67 -5.94
N VAL A 11 -14.49 -3.59 -6.89
CA VAL A 11 -13.50 -4.66 -6.73
C VAL A 11 -12.08 -4.11 -6.84
N ARG A 12 -11.83 -3.21 -7.80
CA ARG A 12 -10.51 -2.57 -7.96
C ARG A 12 -10.17 -1.70 -6.75
N GLU A 13 -11.13 -0.92 -6.26
CA GLU A 13 -10.99 -0.13 -5.05
C GLU A 13 -10.75 -1.01 -3.82
N ALA A 14 -11.53 -2.09 -3.66
CA ALA A 14 -11.31 -3.03 -2.55
C ALA A 14 -9.91 -3.63 -2.58
N ILE A 15 -9.37 -3.96 -3.76
CA ILE A 15 -8.00 -4.47 -3.91
C ILE A 15 -6.97 -3.39 -3.54
N LEU A 16 -7.11 -2.17 -4.07
CA LEU A 16 -6.12 -1.10 -3.92
C LEU A 16 -6.14 -0.42 -2.55
N LEU A 17 -7.33 -0.07 -2.07
CA LEU A 17 -7.57 0.76 -0.89
C LEU A 17 -7.99 -0.02 0.34
N GLY A 18 -8.34 -1.31 0.17
CA GLY A 18 -8.70 -2.20 1.26
C GLY A 18 -10.19 -2.57 1.28
N SER A 19 -10.54 -3.60 2.04
CA SER A 19 -11.91 -4.14 2.11
C SER A 19 -12.85 -3.38 3.05
N GLY A 20 -12.38 -2.26 3.63
CA GLY A 20 -13.14 -1.46 4.59
C GLY A 20 -13.62 -2.31 5.79
N PRO A 21 -14.93 -2.35 6.10
CA PRO A 21 -15.44 -3.13 7.22
C PRO A 21 -15.51 -4.64 6.94
N MET A 22 -15.45 -5.06 5.67
CA MET A 22 -15.59 -6.46 5.26
C MET A 22 -14.35 -7.26 5.67
N LYS A 23 -14.58 -8.36 6.39
CA LYS A 23 -13.53 -9.34 6.70
C LYS A 23 -13.39 -10.34 5.56
N ILE A 24 -12.15 -10.66 5.23
CA ILE A 24 -11.79 -11.65 4.22
C ILE A 24 -11.14 -12.83 4.93
N ARG A 25 -11.50 -14.03 4.49
CA ARG A 25 -10.93 -15.28 4.97
C ARG A 25 -9.62 -15.55 4.22
N PHE A 26 -8.50 -15.37 4.91
CA PHE A 26 -7.17 -15.61 4.36
C PHE A 26 -6.72 -17.04 4.68
N PRO A 27 -6.46 -17.88 3.67
CA PRO A 27 -5.82 -19.17 3.90
C PRO A 27 -4.38 -18.93 4.34
N TYR A 28 -3.94 -19.67 5.35
CA TYR A 28 -2.53 -19.69 5.73
C TYR A 28 -2.05 -21.13 5.86
N ARG A 29 -0.79 -21.32 5.52
CA ARG A 29 -0.09 -22.59 5.67
C ARG A 29 1.17 -22.35 6.47
N SER A 30 1.42 -23.19 7.48
CA SER A 30 2.66 -23.10 8.24
C SER A 30 3.86 -23.39 7.33
N GLY A 31 5.02 -22.80 7.62
CA GLY A 31 6.25 -23.06 6.83
C GLY A 31 6.68 -24.53 6.81
N SER A 32 6.24 -25.32 7.79
CA SER A 32 6.44 -26.78 7.84
C SER A 32 5.42 -27.60 7.04
N GLY A 33 4.37 -26.96 6.49
CA GLY A 33 3.30 -27.60 5.73
C GLY A 33 2.35 -28.51 6.53
N ARG A 34 2.61 -28.69 7.83
CA ARG A 34 1.83 -29.60 8.72
C ARG A 34 0.50 -29.00 9.19
N PHE A 35 0.35 -27.68 9.10
CA PHE A 35 -0.86 -26.99 9.50
C PHE A 35 -1.34 -26.09 8.36
N GLU A 36 -2.60 -26.31 7.99
CA GLU A 36 -3.36 -25.48 7.06
C GLU A 36 -4.57 -24.96 7.82
N GLY A 37 -4.81 -23.66 7.71
CA GLY A 37 -5.88 -22.99 8.41
C GLY A 37 -6.35 -21.76 7.67
N HIS A 38 -7.22 -21.02 8.33
CA HIS A 38 -7.71 -19.75 7.83
C HIS A 38 -7.84 -18.79 9.00
N TYR A 39 -7.59 -17.51 8.74
CA TYR A 39 -7.93 -16.43 9.66
C TYR A 39 -8.80 -15.42 8.93
N GLU A 40 -9.64 -14.71 9.67
CA GLU A 40 -10.48 -13.66 9.12
C GLU A 40 -9.95 -12.30 9.57
N ASP A 41 -9.55 -11.49 8.60
CA ASP A 41 -9.10 -10.13 8.87
C ASP A 41 -9.56 -9.18 7.76
N ARG A 42 -9.42 -7.88 8.00
CA ARG A 42 -9.66 -6.86 6.99
C ARG A 42 -8.45 -6.80 6.07
N TRP A 43 -8.72 -6.66 4.77
CA TRP A 43 -7.67 -6.39 3.80
C TRP A 43 -7.27 -4.91 3.89
N GLU A 44 -6.00 -4.64 4.18
CA GLU A 44 -5.49 -3.26 4.33
C GLU A 44 -5.46 -2.49 2.99
N GLY A 45 -5.40 -3.20 1.86
CA GLY A 45 -5.21 -2.59 0.54
C GLY A 45 -3.75 -2.62 0.09
N VAL A 46 -3.53 -2.81 -1.21
CA VAL A 46 -2.17 -2.83 -1.78
C VAL A 46 -1.43 -1.52 -1.51
N VAL A 47 -2.09 -0.37 -1.67
CA VAL A 47 -1.48 0.95 -1.49
C VAL A 47 -1.04 1.16 -0.04
N ALA A 48 -1.91 0.87 0.92
CA ALA A 48 -1.61 1.00 2.33
C ALA A 48 -0.47 0.05 2.75
N SER A 49 -0.46 -1.18 2.22
CA SER A 49 0.59 -2.16 2.48
C SER A 49 1.96 -1.66 2.01
N VAL A 50 2.05 -1.16 0.78
CA VAL A 50 3.29 -0.61 0.19
C VAL A 50 3.77 0.58 1.01
N GLN A 51 2.88 1.53 1.33
CA GLN A 51 3.22 2.71 2.13
C GLN A 51 3.68 2.37 3.55
N ARG A 52 3.04 1.40 4.21
CA ARG A 52 3.41 0.96 5.55
C ARG A 52 4.77 0.28 5.54
N ARG A 53 4.97 -0.69 4.63
CA ARG A 53 6.25 -1.38 4.48
C ARG A 53 7.40 -0.43 4.14
N TYR A 54 7.15 0.57 3.31
CA TYR A 54 8.16 1.58 2.98
C TYR A 54 8.58 2.42 4.20
N ARG A 55 7.63 2.75 5.09
CA ARG A 55 7.91 3.50 6.33
C ARG A 55 8.60 2.64 7.38
N GLU A 56 8.19 1.37 7.52
CA GLU A 56 8.64 0.48 8.59
C GLU A 56 9.94 -0.27 8.25
N THR A 57 10.25 -0.49 6.96
CA THR A 57 11.42 -1.27 6.55
C THR A 57 12.74 -0.58 6.94
N LYS A 58 13.64 -1.37 7.51
CA LYS A 58 15.04 -0.98 7.79
C LYS A 58 16.02 -1.45 6.71
N SER A 59 15.53 -2.20 5.72
CA SER A 59 16.37 -2.70 4.62
C SER A 59 16.31 -1.74 3.44
N ASP A 60 17.48 -1.25 3.02
CA ASP A 60 17.62 -0.39 1.85
C ASP A 60 17.22 -1.09 0.55
N GLY A 61 17.51 -2.40 0.43
CA GLY A 61 17.10 -3.19 -0.74
C GLY A 61 15.58 -3.29 -0.87
N VAL A 62 14.89 -3.55 0.25
CA VAL A 62 13.41 -3.56 0.27
C VAL A 62 12.85 -2.17 -0.01
N ARG A 63 13.51 -1.12 0.51
CA ARG A 63 13.11 0.27 0.27
C ARG A 63 13.17 0.60 -1.22
N ALA A 64 14.29 0.32 -1.88
CA ALA A 64 14.48 0.56 -3.31
C ALA A 64 13.45 -0.19 -4.17
N GLN A 65 13.17 -1.45 -3.87
CA GLN A 65 12.13 -2.22 -4.58
C GLN A 65 10.73 -1.60 -4.45
N LEU A 66 10.40 -1.05 -3.28
CA LEU A 66 9.10 -0.41 -3.08
C LEU A 66 9.02 0.95 -3.78
N GLU A 67 10.15 1.65 -3.95
CA GLU A 67 10.23 2.94 -4.67
C GLU A 67 9.93 2.80 -6.16
N GLU A 68 10.13 1.63 -6.76
CA GLU A 68 9.77 1.36 -8.17
C GLU A 68 8.27 1.55 -8.43
N TYR A 69 7.42 1.41 -7.41
CA TYR A 69 5.98 1.63 -7.49
C TYR A 69 5.56 3.07 -7.11
N MET A 70 6.52 3.93 -6.78
CA MET A 70 6.26 5.29 -6.31
C MET A 70 6.80 6.33 -7.30
N SER A 71 6.25 7.54 -7.22
CA SER A 71 6.75 8.69 -7.95
C SER A 71 6.94 9.87 -7.00
N THR A 72 7.87 10.75 -7.35
CA THR A 72 8.09 11.98 -6.58
C THR A 72 7.05 13.02 -7.00
N LEU A 73 6.30 13.51 -6.03
CA LEU A 73 5.31 14.57 -6.22
C LEU A 73 5.76 15.84 -5.51
N PRO A 74 5.43 17.03 -6.04
CA PRO A 74 5.71 18.28 -5.36
C PRO A 74 5.03 18.27 -3.99
N CYS A 75 5.80 18.60 -2.94
CA CYS A 75 5.27 18.68 -1.59
C CYS A 75 4.11 19.69 -1.54
N THR A 76 2.95 19.27 -1.06
CA THR A 76 1.73 20.10 -1.00
C THR A 76 1.88 21.33 -0.11
N ALA A 77 2.70 21.24 0.95
CA ALA A 77 2.92 22.35 1.87
C ALA A 77 3.80 23.47 1.27
N CYS A 78 4.84 23.10 0.51
CA CYS A 78 5.80 24.06 -0.04
C CYS A 78 5.75 24.16 -1.56
N GLY A 79 4.80 23.54 -2.25
CA GLY A 79 4.72 23.49 -3.72
C GLY A 79 6.04 23.14 -4.42
N GLY A 80 6.89 22.34 -3.79
CA GLY A 80 8.23 22.00 -4.31
C GLY A 80 9.36 23.01 -4.05
N SER A 81 9.09 24.19 -3.48
CA SER A 81 10.13 25.19 -3.16
C SER A 81 11.11 24.76 -2.07
N ARG A 82 10.70 23.82 -1.20
CA ARG A 82 11.44 23.39 0.00
C ARG A 82 11.72 24.52 0.99
N LEU A 83 11.04 25.67 0.83
CA LEU A 83 11.14 26.83 1.72
C LEU A 83 10.01 26.81 2.74
N ARG A 84 10.28 27.37 3.92
CA ARG A 84 9.23 27.69 4.90
C ARG A 84 8.36 28.82 4.35
N PRO A 85 7.08 28.92 4.77
CA PRO A 85 6.18 29.97 4.30
C PRO A 85 6.77 31.38 4.45
N GLU A 86 7.47 31.65 5.55
CA GLU A 86 8.08 32.95 5.84
C GLU A 86 9.21 33.29 4.86
N SER A 87 10.00 32.29 4.46
CA SER A 87 11.10 32.48 3.51
C SER A 87 10.65 32.58 2.05
N ARG A 88 9.42 32.15 1.75
CA ARG A 88 8.83 32.18 0.40
C ARG A 88 8.15 33.51 0.08
N ALA A 89 7.79 34.27 1.11
CA ALA A 89 7.08 35.55 0.97
C ALA A 89 8.00 36.75 0.71
N VAL A 90 9.31 36.52 0.59
CA VAL A 90 10.33 37.54 0.29
C VAL A 90 10.63 37.58 -1.21
#